data_AF-A0A7D7MFX6-F1
#
_entry.id   AF-A0A7D7MFX6-F1
#
_cell.length_a   1.000
_cell.length_b   1.000
_cell.length_c   1.000
_cell.angle_alpha   90.00
_cell.angle_beta   90.00
_cell.angle_gamma   90.00
#
_symmetry.space_group_name_H-M   'P 1'
#
loop_
_entity.id
_entity.type
_entity.pdbx_description
1 polymer ?
#
loop_
_entity_poly.entity_id
_entity_poly.type
_entity_poly.pdbx_seq_one_letter_code
_entity_poly.pdbx_strand_id
1 'polypeptide(L)'
;MFKKSIIMSMLMFLMVLSMSTGVFADDLTVVEEMPYYEVEAGMSEEVQAAIADINQVNAQIEAEITAAQAAAATLYANYQSNLAAEENAAAKAQLTAQYETEITSLISQLQLTAQQITLASIERSNAVGIQSEIVFVDTLFGDRNAKIDPIIVVGW
;
A
#
# COMPACT_ATOMS: atom_id res chain seq x y z
N MET A 1 -24.05 16.62 35.60
CA MET A 1 -22.57 16.56 35.68
C MET A 1 -22.09 15.49 34.70
N PHE A 2 -21.76 15.90 33.48
CA PHE A 2 -21.16 15.05 32.45
C PHE A 2 -19.64 15.04 32.64
N LYS A 3 -19.09 13.95 33.17
CA LYS A 3 -17.67 13.54 33.10
C LYS A 3 -17.70 12.01 33.28
N LYS A 4 -17.48 11.18 32.28
CA LYS A 4 -16.21 10.91 31.61
C LYS A 4 -16.53 10.29 30.24
N SER A 5 -15.98 10.89 29.19
CA SER A 5 -16.02 10.41 27.81
C SER A 5 -14.57 10.15 27.39
N ILE A 6 -14.41 9.41 26.27
CA ILE A 6 -13.20 9.29 25.44
C ILE A 6 -12.18 8.34 26.10
N ILE A 7 -11.86 7.15 25.59
CA ILE A 7 -11.10 6.85 24.36
C ILE A 7 -11.36 5.37 24.01
N MET A 8 -12.27 5.03 23.09
CA MET A 8 -12.31 3.68 22.49
C MET A 8 -13.20 3.58 21.23
N SER A 9 -13.18 4.58 20.35
CA SER A 9 -13.90 4.50 19.06
C SER A 9 -13.37 5.55 18.11
N MET A 10 -12.14 5.39 17.64
CA MET A 10 -11.63 6.23 16.55
C MET A 10 -10.42 5.57 15.87
N LEU A 11 -10.65 4.49 15.12
CA LEU A 11 -9.78 4.11 13.99
C LEU A 11 -10.51 3.13 13.06
N MET A 12 -11.73 3.46 12.67
CA MET A 12 -12.41 2.84 11.54
C MET A 12 -12.83 3.96 10.61
N PHE A 13 -11.92 4.51 9.83
CA PHE A 13 -12.24 5.26 8.60
C PHE A 13 -10.92 5.58 7.90
N LEU A 14 -10.57 4.78 6.90
CA LEU A 14 -9.90 5.18 5.67
C LEU A 14 -9.91 3.98 4.71
N MET A 15 -11.10 3.42 4.46
CA MET A 15 -11.33 2.70 3.20
C MET A 15 -11.58 3.77 2.14
N VAL A 16 -10.51 4.33 1.57
CA VAL A 16 -10.65 5.07 0.31
C VAL A 16 -10.75 4.04 -0.79
N LEU A 17 -11.96 3.51 -0.96
CA LEU A 17 -12.38 2.88 -2.21
C LEU A 17 -12.20 3.94 -3.29
N SER A 18 -11.13 3.84 -4.06
CA SER A 18 -10.79 4.73 -5.16
C SER A 18 -11.72 4.48 -6.35
N MET A 19 -13.01 4.79 -6.17
CA MET A 19 -14.00 4.96 -7.24
C MET A 19 -15.00 6.03 -6.83
N SER A 20 -14.54 7.27 -6.71
CA SER A 20 -15.33 8.47 -7.05
C SER A 20 -14.49 9.71 -6.82
N THR A 21 -14.57 10.62 -7.77
CA THR A 21 -14.04 11.98 -7.69
C THR A 21 -14.58 12.70 -6.45
N GLY A 22 -13.70 13.00 -5.47
CA GLY A 22 -14.14 13.62 -4.21
C GLY A 22 -13.01 14.07 -3.29
N VAL A 23 -12.23 15.08 -3.69
CA VAL A 23 -11.75 16.28 -2.93
C VAL A 23 -11.24 16.15 -1.46
N PHE A 24 -11.01 14.97 -0.86
CA PHE A 24 -10.56 14.86 0.54
C PHE A 24 -9.47 13.80 0.81
N ALA A 25 -8.51 13.61 -0.10
CA ALA A 25 -7.35 12.73 0.14
C ALA A 25 -6.07 13.22 -0.60
N ASP A 26 -5.81 14.53 -0.56
CA ASP A 26 -4.81 15.19 -1.42
C ASP A 26 -3.48 15.54 -0.71
N ASP A 27 -3.18 14.97 0.47
CA ASP A 27 -2.09 15.51 1.33
C ASP A 27 -0.98 14.52 1.69
N LEU A 28 -0.93 13.33 1.07
CA LEU A 28 0.21 12.42 1.21
C LEU A 28 1.08 12.44 -0.04
N THR A 29 2.38 12.65 0.16
CA THR A 29 3.39 12.71 -0.91
C THR A 29 3.37 11.40 -1.71
N VAL A 30 3.32 11.52 -3.04
CA VAL A 30 3.54 10.39 -3.94
C VAL A 30 4.99 10.42 -4.37
N VAL A 31 5.71 9.31 -4.16
CA VAL A 31 7.11 9.12 -4.56
C VAL A 31 7.18 8.13 -5.73
N GLU A 32 8.17 8.31 -6.59
CA GLU A 32 8.35 7.46 -7.79
C GLU A 32 9.02 6.12 -7.46
N GLU A 33 9.88 6.10 -6.44
CA GLU A 33 10.69 4.94 -6.06
C GLU A 33 10.50 4.58 -4.58
N MET A 34 10.74 3.32 -4.24
CA MET A 34 10.69 2.84 -2.87
C MET A 34 11.75 3.57 -2.02
N PRO A 35 11.37 4.22 -0.89
CA PRO A 35 12.33 4.97 -0.09
C PRO A 35 13.41 4.08 0.52
N TYR A 36 14.66 4.54 0.46
CA TYR A 36 15.83 3.88 1.03
C TYR A 36 16.76 4.91 1.67
N TYR A 37 17.32 4.59 2.83
CA TYR A 37 18.16 5.49 3.63
C TYR A 37 19.53 4.89 3.91
N GLU A 38 20.59 5.64 3.64
CA GLU A 38 21.94 5.25 4.04
C GLU A 38 22.18 5.55 5.53
N VAL A 39 23.06 4.77 6.15
CA VAL A 39 23.53 5.04 7.51
C VAL A 39 24.64 6.07 7.45
N GLU A 40 24.46 7.19 8.13
CA GLU A 40 25.40 8.32 8.15
C GLU A 40 26.31 8.32 9.38
N ALA A 41 27.50 8.89 9.20
CA ALA A 41 28.43 9.12 10.31
C ALA A 41 27.86 10.16 11.28
N GLY A 42 27.63 9.76 12.53
CA GLY A 42 27.04 10.60 13.58
C GLY A 42 25.71 10.10 14.12
N MET A 43 25.10 9.10 13.47
CA MET A 43 23.94 8.38 14.02
C MET A 43 24.35 7.50 15.21
N SER A 44 23.52 7.45 16.26
CA SER A 44 23.67 6.46 17.33
C SER A 44 23.43 5.05 16.80
N GLU A 45 23.98 4.03 17.44
CA GLU A 45 23.75 2.62 17.05
C GLU A 45 22.25 2.26 17.00
N GLU A 46 21.45 2.84 17.89
CA GLU A 46 19.99 2.67 17.95
C GLU A 46 19.30 3.24 16.71
N VAL A 47 19.69 4.44 16.27
CA VAL A 47 19.16 5.06 15.04
C VAL A 47 19.60 4.26 13.82
N GLN A 48 20.86 3.82 13.75
CA GLN A 48 21.35 3.00 12.64
C GLN A 48 20.56 1.69 12.50
N ALA A 49 20.29 1.03 13.62
CA ALA A 49 19.50 -0.20 13.65
C ALA A 49 18.06 0.02 13.19
N ALA A 50 17.44 1.14 13.57
CA ALA A 50 16.07 1.44 13.16
C ALA A 50 15.97 1.92 11.70
N ILE A 51 16.97 2.63 11.17
CA ILE A 51 17.07 2.89 9.73
C ILE A 51 17.17 1.58 8.94
N ALA A 52 17.99 0.63 9.41
CA ALA A 52 18.08 -0.69 8.77
C ALA A 52 16.76 -1.46 8.82
N ASP A 53 16.01 -1.42 9.93
CA ASP A 53 14.67 -2.02 10.04
C ASP A 53 13.69 -1.38 9.04
N ILE A 54 13.67 -0.04 8.92
CA ILE A 54 12.82 0.67 7.97
C ILE A 54 13.14 0.27 6.52
N ASN A 55 14.43 0.23 6.15
CA ASN A 55 14.83 -0.21 4.81
C ASN A 55 14.41 -1.65 4.54
N GLN A 56 14.55 -2.54 5.52
CA GLN A 56 14.11 -3.93 5.40
C GLN A 56 12.59 -4.02 5.21
N VAL A 57 11.82 -3.21 5.93
CA VAL A 57 10.37 -3.12 5.79
C VAL A 57 9.97 -2.61 4.40
N ASN A 58 10.58 -1.54 3.93
CA ASN A 58 10.31 -1.01 2.59
C ASN A 58 10.66 -2.04 1.49
N ALA A 59 11.78 -2.76 1.65
CA ALA A 59 12.14 -3.85 0.73
C ALA A 59 11.12 -5.02 0.78
N GLN A 60 10.54 -5.31 1.94
CA GLN A 60 9.45 -6.28 2.05
C GLN A 60 8.20 -5.81 1.30
N ILE A 61 7.82 -4.53 1.45
CA ILE A 61 6.68 -3.95 0.72
C ILE A 61 6.93 -4.01 -0.80
N GLU A 62 8.15 -3.68 -1.26
CA GLU A 62 8.53 -3.78 -2.67
C GLU A 62 8.42 -5.21 -3.22
N ALA A 63 8.80 -6.21 -2.42
CA ALA A 63 8.66 -7.62 -2.80
C ALA A 63 7.19 -8.03 -2.95
N GLU A 64 6.32 -7.61 -2.02
CA GLU A 64 4.86 -7.84 -2.10
C GLU A 64 4.24 -7.15 -3.32
N ILE A 65 4.66 -5.91 -3.61
CA ILE A 65 4.26 -5.19 -4.83
C ILE A 65 4.65 -6.00 -6.07
N THR A 66 5.90 -6.43 -6.17
CA THR A 66 6.42 -7.18 -7.33
C THR A 66 5.63 -8.48 -7.53
N ALA A 67 5.34 -9.20 -6.45
CA ALA A 67 4.56 -10.43 -6.51
C ALA A 67 3.12 -10.17 -6.99
N ALA A 68 2.47 -9.12 -6.48
CA ALA A 68 1.14 -8.73 -6.91
C ALA A 68 1.12 -8.23 -8.36
N GLN A 69 2.15 -7.53 -8.84
CA GLN A 69 2.26 -7.13 -10.25
C GLN A 69 2.32 -8.36 -11.17
N ALA A 70 3.11 -9.38 -10.82
CA ALA A 70 3.19 -10.61 -11.59
C ALA A 70 1.84 -11.36 -11.62
N ALA A 71 1.15 -11.43 -10.48
CA ALA A 71 -0.18 -12.01 -10.39
C ALA A 71 -1.20 -11.22 -11.22
N ALA A 72 -1.21 -9.89 -11.12
CA ALA A 72 -2.09 -9.01 -11.87
C ALA A 72 -1.88 -9.11 -13.39
N ALA A 73 -0.62 -9.16 -13.84
CA ALA A 73 -0.28 -9.35 -15.25
C ALA A 73 -0.83 -10.68 -15.78
N THR A 74 -0.73 -11.75 -14.98
CA THR A 74 -1.28 -13.07 -15.32
C THR A 74 -2.80 -13.04 -15.38
N LEU A 75 -3.47 -12.45 -14.39
CA LEU A 75 -4.93 -12.28 -14.35
C LEU A 75 -5.43 -11.52 -15.58
N TYR A 76 -4.79 -10.40 -15.92
CA TYR A 76 -5.19 -9.58 -17.05
C TYR A 76 -4.98 -10.28 -18.39
N ALA A 77 -3.85 -10.98 -18.57
CA ALA A 77 -3.60 -11.76 -19.78
C ALA A 77 -4.63 -12.87 -19.98
N ASN A 78 -4.99 -13.59 -18.92
CA ASN A 78 -6.02 -14.63 -18.95
C ASN A 78 -7.39 -14.05 -19.27
N TYR A 79 -7.76 -12.92 -18.64
CA TYR A 79 -8.99 -12.21 -18.93
C TYR A 79 -9.10 -11.83 -20.41
N GLN A 80 -8.06 -11.19 -20.97
CA GLN A 80 -8.04 -10.76 -22.37
C GLN A 80 -8.16 -11.95 -23.34
N SER A 81 -7.45 -13.04 -23.06
CA SER A 81 -7.53 -14.27 -23.86
C SER A 81 -8.94 -14.86 -23.85
N ASN A 82 -9.53 -15.02 -22.65
CA ASN A 82 -10.86 -15.59 -22.49
C ASN A 82 -11.95 -14.70 -23.10
N LEU A 83 -11.84 -13.38 -22.93
CA LEU A 83 -12.79 -12.41 -23.49
C LEU A 83 -12.78 -12.41 -25.02
N ALA A 84 -11.60 -12.57 -25.63
CA ALA A 84 -11.45 -12.66 -27.08
C ALA A 84 -12.00 -13.97 -27.66
N ALA A 85 -11.92 -15.07 -26.92
CA ALA A 85 -12.42 -16.38 -27.34
C ALA A 85 -13.93 -16.58 -27.13
N GLU A 86 -14.54 -15.80 -26.24
CA GLU A 86 -15.98 -15.86 -25.97
C GLU A 86 -16.79 -15.12 -27.05
N GLU A 87 -17.97 -15.61 -27.40
CA GLU A 87 -18.90 -14.97 -28.34
C GLU A 87 -20.17 -14.49 -27.63
N ASN A 88 -20.58 -15.19 -26.56
CA ASN A 88 -21.78 -14.90 -25.81
C ASN A 88 -21.61 -13.64 -24.94
N ALA A 89 -22.46 -12.64 -25.17
CA ALA A 89 -22.40 -11.36 -24.47
C ALA A 89 -22.57 -11.48 -22.93
N ALA A 90 -23.42 -12.41 -22.46
CA ALA A 90 -23.63 -12.62 -21.03
C ALA A 90 -22.39 -13.28 -20.39
N ALA A 91 -21.76 -14.24 -21.07
CA ALA A 91 -20.51 -14.85 -20.62
C ALA A 91 -19.36 -13.85 -20.60
N LYS A 92 -19.25 -12.94 -21.59
CA LYS A 92 -18.29 -11.82 -21.55
C LYS A 92 -18.49 -10.92 -20.34
N ALA A 93 -19.73 -10.53 -20.07
CA ALA A 93 -20.04 -9.70 -18.90
C ALA A 93 -19.64 -10.40 -17.59
N GLN A 94 -19.83 -11.72 -17.52
CA GLN A 94 -19.40 -12.51 -16.36
C GLN A 94 -17.87 -12.57 -16.23
N LEU A 95 -17.14 -12.78 -17.33
CA LEU A 95 -15.67 -12.76 -17.34
C LEU A 95 -15.12 -11.41 -16.87
N THR A 96 -15.71 -10.30 -17.35
CA THR A 96 -15.33 -8.95 -16.89
C THR A 96 -15.63 -8.78 -15.39
N ALA A 97 -16.83 -9.15 -14.92
CA ALA A 97 -17.17 -9.02 -13.51
C ALA A 97 -16.26 -9.85 -12.59
N GLN A 98 -15.88 -11.05 -13.04
CA GLN A 98 -14.91 -11.90 -12.32
C GLN A 98 -13.54 -11.23 -12.28
N TYR A 99 -13.03 -10.76 -13.42
CA TYR A 99 -11.76 -10.06 -13.49
C TYR A 99 -11.72 -8.85 -12.56
N GLU A 100 -12.74 -7.97 -12.60
CA GLU A 100 -12.82 -6.78 -11.74
C GLU A 100 -12.79 -7.17 -10.25
N THR A 101 -13.47 -8.26 -9.88
CA THR A 101 -13.49 -8.75 -8.50
C THR A 101 -12.11 -9.26 -8.08
N GLU A 102 -11.45 -10.05 -8.92
CA GLU A 102 -10.15 -10.65 -8.63
C GLU A 102 -9.03 -9.61 -8.56
N ILE A 103 -8.96 -8.68 -9.53
CA ILE A 103 -7.94 -7.63 -9.54
C ILE A 103 -8.12 -6.66 -8.37
N THR A 104 -9.36 -6.29 -8.04
CA THR A 104 -9.65 -5.42 -6.88
C THR A 104 -9.28 -6.11 -5.57
N SER A 105 -9.59 -7.40 -5.44
CA SER A 105 -9.26 -8.19 -4.25
C SER A 105 -7.74 -8.31 -4.06
N LEU A 106 -7.00 -8.56 -5.14
CA LEU A 106 -5.54 -8.63 -5.12
C LEU A 106 -4.92 -7.31 -4.64
N ILE A 107 -5.33 -6.18 -5.24
CA ILE A 107 -4.84 -4.84 -4.88
C ILE A 107 -5.20 -4.51 -3.43
N SER A 108 -6.44 -4.78 -3.01
CA SER A 108 -6.90 -4.47 -1.65
C SER A 108 -6.13 -5.28 -0.58
N GLN A 109 -5.82 -6.54 -0.87
CA GLN A 109 -5.00 -7.38 0.02
C GLN A 109 -3.58 -6.85 0.14
N LEU A 110 -2.96 -6.46 -0.98
CA LEU A 110 -1.64 -5.84 -0.95
C LEU A 110 -1.63 -4.55 -0.11
N GLN A 111 -2.60 -3.65 -0.34
CA GLN A 111 -2.73 -2.40 0.41
C GLN A 111 -2.91 -2.65 1.92
N LEU A 112 -3.73 -3.64 2.29
CA LEU A 112 -3.91 -4.00 3.70
C LEU A 112 -2.61 -4.54 4.32
N THR A 113 -1.89 -5.41 3.60
CA THR A 113 -0.61 -5.96 4.06
C THR A 113 0.45 -4.88 4.22
N ALA A 114 0.61 -4.00 3.22
CA ALA A 114 1.54 -2.89 3.27
C ALA A 114 1.23 -1.96 4.45
N GLN A 115 -0.03 -1.55 4.63
CA GLN A 115 -0.47 -0.74 5.76
C GLN A 115 -0.14 -1.37 7.11
N GLN A 116 -0.38 -2.67 7.28
CA GLN A 116 -0.11 -3.36 8.54
C GLN A 116 1.40 -3.36 8.87
N ILE A 117 2.24 -3.62 7.88
CA ILE A 117 3.70 -3.65 8.05
C ILE A 117 4.21 -2.22 8.32
N THR A 118 3.72 -1.24 7.56
CA THR A 118 4.06 0.19 7.69
C THR A 118 3.73 0.73 9.07
N LEU A 119 2.50 0.53 9.54
CA LEU A 119 2.08 0.99 10.88
C LEU A 119 2.92 0.34 11.99
N ALA A 120 3.18 -0.96 11.89
CA ALA A 120 3.98 -1.68 12.88
C ALA A 120 5.43 -1.18 12.93
N SER A 121 6.01 -0.77 11.81
CA SER A 121 7.37 -0.24 11.76
C SER A 121 7.44 1.21 12.23
N ILE A 122 6.47 2.06 11.88
CA ILE A 122 6.36 3.43 12.41
C ILE A 122 6.28 3.43 13.94
N GLU A 123 5.53 2.49 14.54
CA GLU A 123 5.48 2.36 16.00
C GLU A 123 6.86 2.04 16.60
N ARG A 124 7.63 1.15 15.96
CA ARG A 124 8.99 0.79 16.41
C ARG A 124 9.99 1.92 16.21
N SER A 125 9.96 2.62 15.08
CA SER A 125 10.90 3.69 14.77
C SER A 125 10.69 4.91 15.67
N ASN A 126 9.43 5.28 15.94
CA ASN A 126 9.09 6.36 16.87
C ASN A 126 9.58 6.07 18.30
N ALA A 127 9.59 4.81 18.73
CA ALA A 127 10.04 4.42 20.07
C ALA A 127 11.54 4.71 20.32
N VAL A 128 12.34 4.82 19.25
CA VAL A 128 13.77 5.13 19.32
C VAL A 128 14.11 6.55 18.84
N GLY A 129 13.10 7.41 18.67
CA GLY A 129 13.28 8.81 18.31
C GLY A 129 13.37 9.11 16.82
N ILE A 130 13.22 8.12 15.94
CA ILE A 130 13.09 8.37 14.51
C ILE A 130 11.69 8.89 14.22
N GLN A 131 11.61 10.04 13.55
CA GLN A 131 10.36 10.55 13.01
C GLN A 131 10.12 9.89 11.64
N SER A 132 9.09 9.05 11.56
CA SER A 132 8.69 8.35 10.34
C SER A 132 7.29 8.76 9.88
N GLU A 133 7.09 8.84 8.57
CA GLU A 133 5.81 9.17 7.94
C GLU A 133 5.46 8.17 6.83
N ILE A 134 4.20 8.19 6.40
CA ILE A 134 3.72 7.38 5.29
C ILE A 134 3.79 8.22 4.00
N VAL A 135 4.30 7.63 2.93
CA VAL A 135 4.15 8.15 1.56
C VAL A 135 3.38 7.14 0.71
N PHE A 136 3.03 7.54 -0.50
CA PHE A 136 2.49 6.61 -1.49
C PHE A 136 3.48 6.37 -2.63
N VAL A 137 3.62 5.12 -3.04
CA VAL A 137 4.17 4.76 -4.35
C VAL A 137 3.01 4.41 -5.26
N ASP A 138 2.93 5.04 -6.44
CA ASP A 138 1.94 4.67 -7.46
C ASP A 138 2.47 3.51 -8.30
N THR A 139 1.66 2.47 -8.48
CA THR A 139 2.09 1.25 -9.15
C THR A 139 1.00 0.68 -10.04
N LEU A 140 1.40 0.21 -11.22
CA LEU A 140 0.52 -0.46 -12.19
C LEU A 140 0.41 -1.96 -11.90
N PHE A 141 -0.83 -2.45 -11.85
CA PHE A 141 -1.22 -3.85 -11.67
C PHE A 141 -2.16 -4.26 -12.81
N GLY A 142 -1.62 -4.94 -13.83
CA GLY A 142 -2.40 -5.28 -15.03
C GLY A 142 -2.82 -4.02 -15.79
N ASP A 143 -4.07 -3.61 -15.65
CA ASP A 143 -4.65 -2.40 -16.24
C ASP A 143 -5.16 -1.38 -15.20
N ARG A 144 -4.76 -1.52 -13.93
CA ARG A 144 -5.16 -0.66 -12.80
C ARG A 144 -3.94 -0.05 -12.12
N ASN A 145 -3.99 1.24 -11.84
CA ASN A 145 -3.03 1.88 -10.94
C ASN A 145 -3.54 1.83 -9.49
N ALA A 146 -2.64 1.62 -8.55
CA ALA A 146 -2.94 1.65 -7.14
C ALA A 146 -1.77 2.27 -6.35
N LYS A 147 -2.14 3.04 -5.32
CA LYS A 147 -1.19 3.62 -4.37
C LYS A 147 -0.92 2.62 -3.25
N ILE A 148 0.34 2.35 -2.98
CA ILE A 148 0.84 1.50 -1.88
C ILE A 148 1.62 2.38 -0.92
N ASP A 149 1.57 2.09 0.39
CA ASP A 149 1.94 2.99 1.46
C ASP A 149 3.26 2.62 2.20
N PRO A 150 4.45 2.85 1.63
CA PRO A 150 5.72 2.63 2.32
C PRO A 150 6.07 3.76 3.31
N ILE A 151 7.18 3.55 4.02
CA ILE A 151 7.65 4.40 5.10
C ILE A 151 8.73 5.36 4.60
N ILE A 152 8.66 6.61 5.01
CA ILE A 152 9.79 7.55 4.93
C ILE A 152 10.30 7.92 6.32
N VAL A 153 11.57 8.27 6.38
CA VAL A 153 12.22 8.94 7.52
C VAL A 153 12.28 10.43 7.23
N VAL A 154 11.75 11.24 8.16
CA VAL A 154 11.76 12.70 8.07
C VAL A 154 12.70 13.36 9.07
N GLY A 155 13.21 12.61 10.06
CA GLY A 155 14.22 13.08 11.01
C GLY A 155 14.57 12.06 12.09
N TRP A 156 15.62 12.34 12.85
CA TRP A 156 16.09 11.62 14.05
C TRP A 156 16.92 12.55 14.96
#